data_AF-A0A0R0D9B6-F1
#
_entry.id   AF-A0A0R0D9B6-F1
#
_cell.length_a   1.000
_cell.length_b   1.000
_cell.length_c   1.000
_cell.angle_alpha   90.00
_cell.angle_beta   90.00
_cell.angle_gamma   90.00
#
_symmetry.space_group_name_H-M   'P 1'
#
loop_
_entity.id
_entity.type
_entity.pdbx_description
1 polymer ?
#
loop_
_entity_poly.entity_id
_entity_poly.type
_entity_poly.pdbx_seq_one_letter_code
_entity_poly.pdbx_strand_id
1 'polypeptide(L)'
;MSAAEFVSPDAIRRLFAQAMSRMYRTEVPLYGDLVDLVAQINAQVLAEDTDLAAQLERNDGRGRLDEERHGAIRVGSAEELSTLRRLFAVMGMYPVAYYDLSVAGVPVHSTAFRPIDAAALAANPFRVFTSLLRLELIEDAELRAQAEQILAHRRIFTDDALALVEQAEREGGLHAADAERFVAEALETFRWHSDATVALDTYHALGNAHRLIADVVSFRGPHINHLTPRTLDIDAAQTAMIERGMAAKAVIEGPPRRACPILLRQTSFKALEEPVHFPKDHGGDAGTHTARFGEIEQRGLALTPKGRALYDQLLAQARETEGAGSTGGDYGQRLQAAFAGFPDDHATLRSEGLGYYRYQLTEAGRAARQRVAELPAEVLIADGLATADPIIYEDFLPVSAAGIFQSNLGGGEQRAYAAHANRDAFETALGARVHDEFALYEQLQQDSLVALRG
;
A
#
# COMPACT_ATOMS: atom_id res chain seq x y z
N MET A 1 36.60 -22.74 5.38
CA MET A 1 35.18 -22.70 4.97
C MET A 1 34.63 -21.40 5.54
N SER A 2 34.37 -20.39 4.71
CA SER A 2 33.76 -19.16 5.20
C SER A 2 32.37 -19.52 5.72
N ALA A 3 32.02 -19.07 6.92
CA ALA A 3 30.62 -19.08 7.35
C ALA A 3 29.84 -18.36 6.24
N ALA A 4 28.93 -19.06 5.57
CA ALA A 4 28.12 -18.43 4.55
C ALA A 4 27.30 -17.34 5.24
N GLU A 5 27.38 -16.11 4.72
CA GLU A 5 26.66 -14.98 5.30
C GLU A 5 25.16 -15.13 5.01
N PHE A 6 24.30 -14.69 5.93
CA PHE A 6 22.86 -14.63 5.67
C PHE A 6 22.56 -13.60 4.58
N VAL A 7 21.50 -13.84 3.81
CA VAL A 7 21.00 -12.86 2.85
C VAL A 7 20.28 -11.74 3.60
N SER A 8 20.46 -10.50 3.16
CA SER A 8 19.76 -9.37 3.79
C SER A 8 18.24 -9.51 3.59
N PRO A 9 17.41 -9.13 4.58
CA PRO A 9 15.96 -9.13 4.43
C PRO A 9 15.47 -8.32 3.22
N ASP A 10 16.21 -7.26 2.85
CA ASP A 10 15.95 -6.43 1.67
C ASP A 10 16.08 -7.19 0.35
N ALA A 11 17.08 -8.08 0.26
CA ALA A 11 17.24 -8.92 -0.92
C ALA A 11 16.13 -9.98 -0.99
N ILE A 12 15.72 -10.57 0.15
CA ILE A 12 14.58 -11.51 0.20
C ILE A 12 13.29 -10.79 -0.24
N ARG A 13 13.06 -9.58 0.27
CA ARG A 13 11.91 -8.74 -0.11
C ARG A 13 11.89 -8.41 -1.60
N ARG A 14 13.03 -8.01 -2.17
CA ARG A 14 13.14 -7.76 -3.62
C ARG A 14 12.81 -9.02 -4.42
N LEU A 15 13.37 -10.17 -4.04
CA LEU A 15 13.08 -11.45 -4.70
C LEU A 15 11.59 -11.79 -4.64
N PHE A 16 10.96 -11.60 -3.48
CA PHE A 16 9.53 -11.81 -3.27
C PHE A 16 8.67 -10.86 -4.12
N ALA A 17 8.96 -9.56 -4.10
CA ALA A 17 8.23 -8.55 -4.89
C ALA A 17 8.29 -8.86 -6.40
N GLN A 18 9.48 -9.25 -6.89
CA GLN A 18 9.66 -9.64 -8.29
C GLN A 18 8.92 -10.95 -8.62
N ALA A 19 8.95 -11.95 -7.73
CA ALA A 19 8.24 -13.21 -7.90
C ALA A 19 6.71 -13.00 -7.92
N MET A 20 6.19 -12.20 -7.00
CA MET A 20 4.78 -11.82 -6.96
C MET A 20 4.37 -11.05 -8.22
N SER A 21 5.19 -10.11 -8.69
CA SER A 21 4.91 -9.40 -9.94
C SER A 21 4.88 -10.33 -11.16
N ARG A 22 5.75 -11.33 -11.24
CA ARG A 22 5.74 -12.32 -12.34
C ARG A 22 4.51 -13.22 -12.28
N MET A 23 4.17 -13.69 -11.07
CA MET A 23 2.95 -14.47 -10.84
C MET A 23 1.72 -13.66 -11.25
N TYR A 24 1.57 -12.44 -10.75
CA TYR A 24 0.41 -11.60 -11.01
C TYR A 24 0.30 -11.17 -12.49
N ARG A 25 1.42 -10.91 -13.17
CA ARG A 25 1.43 -10.67 -14.64
C ARG A 25 0.93 -11.90 -15.42
N THR A 26 1.23 -13.10 -14.94
CA THR A 26 0.77 -14.34 -15.58
C THR A 26 -0.73 -14.56 -15.34
N GLU A 27 -1.20 -14.29 -14.13
CA GLU A 27 -2.61 -14.42 -13.76
C GLU A 27 -3.49 -13.31 -14.36
N VAL A 28 -2.96 -12.10 -14.51
CA VAL A 28 -3.71 -10.91 -14.97
C VAL A 28 -2.93 -10.19 -16.08
N PRO A 29 -3.11 -10.56 -17.37
CA PRO A 29 -2.33 -9.98 -18.46
C PRO A 29 -2.39 -8.44 -18.58
N LEU A 30 -3.54 -7.82 -18.28
CA LEU A 30 -3.69 -6.35 -18.29
C LEU A 30 -2.78 -5.65 -17.26
N TYR A 31 -2.35 -6.34 -16.20
CA TYR A 31 -1.32 -5.81 -15.31
C TYR A 31 0.04 -5.67 -16.01
N GLY A 32 0.38 -6.60 -16.91
CA GLY A 32 1.58 -6.49 -17.73
C GLY A 32 1.56 -5.22 -18.59
N ASP A 33 0.45 -4.98 -19.27
CA ASP A 33 0.24 -3.78 -20.09
C ASP A 33 0.32 -2.49 -19.27
N LEU A 34 -0.22 -2.51 -18.04
CA LEU A 34 -0.14 -1.38 -17.11
C LEU A 34 1.31 -1.08 -16.70
N VAL A 35 2.08 -2.11 -16.34
CA VAL A 35 3.49 -1.95 -15.97
C VAL A 35 4.30 -1.36 -17.12
N ASP A 36 4.07 -1.84 -18.34
CA ASP A 36 4.77 -1.35 -19.53
C ASP A 36 4.37 0.10 -19.87
N LEU A 37 3.10 0.46 -19.66
CA LEU A 37 2.60 1.84 -19.77
C LEU A 37 3.26 2.77 -18.74
N VAL A 38 3.33 2.34 -17.48
CA VAL A 38 3.93 3.12 -16.39
C VAL A 38 5.41 3.37 -16.64
N ALA A 39 6.15 2.36 -17.12
CA ALA A 39 7.55 2.53 -17.47
C ALA A 39 7.76 3.59 -18.56
N GLN A 40 6.89 3.62 -19.59
CA GLN A 40 6.95 4.62 -20.65
C GLN A 40 6.68 6.04 -20.13
N ILE A 41 5.66 6.21 -19.30
CA ILE A 41 5.29 7.51 -18.72
C ILE A 41 6.39 8.02 -17.79
N ASN A 42 6.91 7.16 -16.92
CA ASN A 42 8.00 7.53 -16.02
C ASN A 42 9.24 7.96 -16.81
N ALA A 43 9.60 7.23 -17.87
CA ALA A 43 10.73 7.60 -18.72
C ALA A 43 10.52 8.96 -19.42
N GLN A 44 9.29 9.24 -19.88
CA GLN A 44 8.94 10.53 -20.48
C GLN A 44 9.04 11.67 -19.46
N VAL A 45 8.42 11.53 -18.29
CA VAL A 45 8.46 12.54 -17.22
C VAL A 45 9.90 12.86 -16.82
N LEU A 46 10.75 11.85 -16.67
CA LEU A 46 12.17 12.05 -16.31
C LEU A 46 13.01 12.65 -17.44
N ALA A 47 12.59 12.52 -18.69
CA ALA A 47 13.23 13.18 -19.82
C ALA A 47 12.84 14.66 -19.92
N GLU A 48 11.61 15.00 -19.53
CA GLU A 48 11.05 16.36 -19.59
C GLU A 48 11.40 17.19 -18.34
N ASP A 49 11.46 16.56 -17.15
CA ASP A 49 11.76 17.20 -15.86
C ASP A 49 13.14 16.75 -15.34
N THR A 50 14.17 17.51 -15.72
CA THR A 50 15.55 17.23 -15.34
C THR A 50 15.82 17.45 -13.85
N ASP A 51 15.05 18.32 -13.19
CA ASP A 51 15.21 18.61 -11.77
C ASP A 51 14.69 17.45 -10.92
N LEU A 52 13.52 16.91 -11.28
CA LEU A 52 12.99 15.69 -10.69
C LEU A 52 13.92 14.49 -10.92
N ALA A 53 14.46 14.34 -12.14
CA ALA A 53 15.42 13.27 -12.43
C ALA A 53 16.66 13.37 -11.53
N ALA A 54 17.24 14.57 -11.40
CA ALA A 54 18.37 14.80 -10.51
C ALA A 54 18.01 14.56 -9.03
N GLN A 55 16.80 14.92 -8.60
CA GLN A 55 16.31 14.64 -7.24
C GLN A 55 16.19 13.15 -6.96
N LEU A 56 15.63 12.36 -7.88
CA LEU A 56 15.51 10.91 -7.71
C LEU A 56 16.89 10.23 -7.72
N GLU A 57 17.82 10.71 -8.56
CA GLU A 57 19.20 10.18 -8.59
C GLU A 57 19.91 10.38 -7.23
N ARG A 58 19.80 11.57 -6.63
CA ARG A 58 20.42 11.89 -5.33
C ARG A 58 19.82 11.14 -4.13
N ASN A 59 18.56 10.70 -4.24
CA ASN A 59 17.83 10.03 -3.16
C ASN A 59 17.71 8.52 -3.35
N ASP A 60 18.51 7.94 -4.25
CA ASP A 60 18.44 6.52 -4.65
C ASP A 60 17.03 6.08 -5.12
N GLY A 61 16.22 7.05 -5.56
CA GLY A 61 14.83 6.87 -5.95
C GLY A 61 14.66 6.29 -7.36
N ARG A 62 15.68 6.41 -8.22
CA ARG A 62 15.60 5.97 -9.63
C ARG A 62 15.52 4.45 -9.76
N GLY A 63 16.46 3.71 -9.16
CA GLY A 63 16.43 2.24 -9.17
C GLY A 63 15.21 1.67 -8.44
N ARG A 64 14.75 2.39 -7.43
CA ARG A 64 13.53 2.08 -6.68
C ARG A 64 12.27 2.20 -7.54
N LEU A 65 12.13 3.25 -8.35
CA LEU A 65 10.89 3.58 -9.07
C LEU A 65 10.37 2.45 -9.96
N ASP A 66 11.26 1.76 -10.68
CA ASP A 66 10.89 0.70 -11.64
C ASP A 66 10.42 -0.59 -10.94
N GLU A 67 10.92 -0.84 -9.73
CA GLU A 67 10.56 -1.99 -8.90
C GLU A 67 9.42 -1.68 -7.92
N GLU A 68 9.10 -0.40 -7.70
CA GLU A 68 8.21 0.07 -6.65
C GLU A 68 6.77 -0.39 -6.89
N ARG A 69 6.29 -1.22 -5.96
CA ARG A 69 4.95 -1.81 -5.99
C ARG A 69 4.35 -1.84 -4.59
N HIS A 70 3.03 -1.97 -4.53
CA HIS A 70 2.36 -2.48 -3.33
C HIS A 70 1.35 -3.57 -3.70
N GLY A 71 1.17 -4.55 -2.82
CA GLY A 71 0.09 -5.53 -2.92
C GLY A 71 -0.99 -5.26 -1.88
N ALA A 72 -2.19 -5.81 -2.10
CA ALA A 72 -3.24 -5.86 -1.09
C ALA A 72 -3.81 -7.27 -0.95
N ILE A 73 -4.01 -7.70 0.30
CA ILE A 73 -4.52 -9.02 0.66
C ILE A 73 -5.51 -8.92 1.82
N ARG A 74 -6.31 -9.96 1.98
CA ARG A 74 -7.32 -10.04 3.04
C ARG A 74 -7.27 -11.41 3.71
N VAL A 75 -7.19 -11.43 5.03
CA VAL A 75 -7.21 -12.63 5.86
C VAL A 75 -8.46 -12.70 6.72
N GLY A 76 -8.83 -13.91 7.11
CA GLY A 76 -10.07 -14.21 7.82
C GLY A 76 -9.89 -14.40 9.33
N SER A 77 -8.67 -14.67 9.82
CA SER A 77 -8.45 -14.97 11.24
C SER A 77 -7.24 -14.25 11.84
N ALA A 78 -7.26 -14.10 13.16
CA ALA A 78 -6.14 -13.56 13.93
C ALA A 78 -4.87 -14.41 13.78
N GLU A 79 -5.00 -15.74 13.73
CA GLU A 79 -3.87 -16.65 13.53
C GLU A 79 -3.21 -16.43 12.17
N GLU A 80 -4.00 -16.24 11.12
CA GLU A 80 -3.51 -15.90 9.78
C GLU A 80 -2.76 -14.56 9.78
N LEU A 81 -3.31 -13.52 10.42
CA LEU A 81 -2.67 -12.21 10.52
C LEU A 81 -1.35 -12.25 11.30
N SER A 82 -1.34 -12.91 12.47
CA SER A 82 -0.13 -13.04 13.29
C SER A 82 0.96 -13.85 12.58
N THR A 83 0.58 -14.88 11.81
CA THR A 83 1.53 -15.67 11.02
C THR A 83 2.06 -14.88 9.84
N LEU A 84 1.22 -14.11 9.13
CA LEU A 84 1.68 -13.17 8.10
C LEU A 84 2.68 -12.15 8.64
N ARG A 85 2.47 -11.63 9.86
CA ARG A 85 3.47 -10.74 10.50
C ARG A 85 4.84 -11.40 10.59
N ARG A 86 4.89 -12.66 11.00
CA ARG A 86 6.16 -13.42 11.10
C ARG A 86 6.77 -13.66 9.71
N LEU A 87 5.95 -14.05 8.73
CA LEU A 87 6.37 -14.24 7.35
C LEU A 87 6.96 -12.94 6.76
N PHE A 88 6.27 -11.82 6.91
CA PHE A 88 6.74 -10.50 6.44
C PHE A 88 7.99 -10.01 7.18
N ALA A 89 8.18 -10.38 8.45
CA ALA A 89 9.38 -10.05 9.21
C ALA A 89 10.66 -10.67 8.63
N VAL A 90 10.60 -11.87 8.03
CA VAL A 90 11.73 -12.49 7.30
C VAL A 90 12.24 -11.59 6.16
N MET A 91 11.33 -10.77 5.60
CA MET A 91 11.60 -9.81 4.52
C MET A 91 11.83 -8.39 5.03
N GLY A 92 12.01 -8.18 6.34
CA GLY A 92 12.22 -6.86 6.93
C GLY A 92 11.00 -5.93 6.77
N MET A 93 9.79 -6.50 6.76
CA MET A 93 8.54 -5.76 6.62
C MET A 93 7.77 -5.80 7.95
N TYR A 94 7.41 -4.62 8.44
CA TYR A 94 6.81 -4.42 9.76
C TYR A 94 5.42 -3.78 9.62
N PRO A 95 4.49 -4.05 10.54
CA PRO A 95 3.15 -3.48 10.49
C PRO A 95 3.18 -1.99 10.85
N VAL A 96 2.85 -1.12 9.90
CA VAL A 96 2.81 0.33 10.05
C VAL A 96 1.39 0.85 9.83
N ALA A 97 1.00 1.80 10.69
CA ALA A 97 -0.32 2.42 10.73
C ALA A 97 -1.47 1.43 10.99
N TYR A 98 -2.62 1.99 11.37
CA TYR A 98 -3.87 1.26 11.58
C TYR A 98 -5.00 1.91 10.78
N TYR A 99 -5.72 1.09 10.02
CA TYR A 99 -6.81 1.53 9.15
C TYR A 99 -8.10 0.81 9.52
N ASP A 100 -9.07 1.53 10.06
CA ASP A 100 -10.39 0.99 10.37
C ASP A 100 -11.38 1.28 9.24
N LEU A 101 -11.59 0.33 8.34
CA LEU A 101 -12.48 0.52 7.19
C LEU A 101 -13.96 0.30 7.55
N SER A 102 -14.27 -0.13 8.78
CA SER A 102 -15.66 -0.31 9.23
C SER A 102 -16.43 1.01 9.23
N VAL A 103 -15.75 2.14 9.42
CA VAL A 103 -16.37 3.48 9.32
C VAL A 103 -16.84 3.81 7.90
N ALA A 104 -16.31 3.11 6.89
CA ALA A 104 -16.73 3.17 5.49
C ALA A 104 -17.65 1.99 5.10
N GLY A 105 -18.22 1.27 6.07
CA GLY A 105 -19.13 0.15 5.82
C GLY A 105 -18.46 -1.12 5.29
N VAL A 106 -17.13 -1.19 5.30
CA VAL A 106 -16.37 -2.38 4.88
C VAL A 106 -15.98 -3.17 6.14
N PRO A 107 -16.31 -4.47 6.27
CA PRO A 107 -16.18 -5.21 7.52
C PRO A 107 -14.73 -5.65 7.81
N VAL A 108 -13.76 -4.75 7.68
CA VAL A 108 -12.33 -5.04 7.90
C VAL A 108 -11.63 -3.91 8.63
N HIS A 109 -10.51 -4.26 9.24
CA HIS A 109 -9.48 -3.33 9.71
C HIS A 109 -8.10 -3.83 9.26
N SER A 110 -7.12 -2.95 9.11
CA SER A 110 -5.91 -3.24 8.34
C SER A 110 -4.65 -2.55 8.88
N THR A 111 -3.50 -3.03 8.40
CA THR A 111 -2.18 -2.41 8.54
C THR A 111 -1.39 -2.56 7.24
N ALA A 112 -0.30 -1.82 7.07
CA ALA A 112 0.64 -1.97 5.96
C ALA A 112 1.91 -2.66 6.45
N PHE A 113 2.25 -3.83 5.91
CA PHE A 113 3.57 -4.42 6.11
C PHE A 113 4.58 -3.79 5.16
N ARG A 114 5.60 -3.13 5.70
CA ARG A 114 6.63 -2.46 4.89
C ARG A 114 7.97 -2.26 5.63
N PRO A 115 9.06 -1.96 4.92
CA PRO A 115 10.29 -1.49 5.55
C PRO A 115 10.10 -0.14 6.22
N ILE A 116 10.92 0.16 7.22
CA ILE A 116 10.77 1.36 8.07
C ILE A 116 11.99 2.28 8.06
N ASP A 117 13.19 1.79 7.73
CA ASP A 117 14.39 2.60 7.63
C ASP A 117 14.68 3.07 6.19
N ALA A 118 15.49 4.13 6.08
CA ALA A 118 15.80 4.77 4.81
C ALA A 118 16.49 3.84 3.80
N ALA A 119 17.43 3.02 4.28
CA ALA A 119 18.24 2.17 3.42
C ALA A 119 17.41 1.01 2.86
N ALA A 120 16.58 0.38 3.70
CA ALA A 120 15.67 -0.68 3.28
C ALA A 120 14.60 -0.18 2.30
N LEU A 121 14.04 1.01 2.53
CA LEU A 121 13.10 1.66 1.60
C LEU A 121 13.74 2.01 0.26
N ALA A 122 14.99 2.48 0.26
CA ALA A 122 15.74 2.75 -0.98
C ALA A 122 16.09 1.46 -1.72
N ALA A 123 16.46 0.40 -0.99
CA ALA A 123 16.77 -0.90 -1.58
C ALA A 123 15.54 -1.51 -2.26
N ASN A 124 14.41 -1.60 -1.55
CA ASN A 124 13.17 -2.07 -2.14
C ASN A 124 11.98 -1.64 -1.25
N PRO A 125 11.07 -0.78 -1.73
CA PRO A 125 9.97 -0.24 -0.93
C PRO A 125 8.70 -1.11 -1.00
N PHE A 126 8.81 -2.41 -1.25
CA PHE A 126 7.63 -3.24 -1.41
C PHE A 126 6.76 -3.22 -0.13
N ARG A 127 5.46 -3.04 -0.32
CA ARG A 127 4.46 -2.90 0.75
C ARG A 127 3.32 -3.89 0.53
N VAL A 128 2.74 -4.41 1.60
CA VAL A 128 1.51 -5.20 1.52
C VAL A 128 0.46 -4.66 2.48
N PHE A 129 -0.61 -4.08 1.93
CA PHE A 129 -1.79 -3.70 2.69
C PHE A 129 -2.55 -4.97 3.08
N THR A 130 -2.64 -5.24 4.38
CA THR A 130 -3.21 -6.50 4.90
C THR A 130 -4.43 -6.18 5.76
N SER A 131 -5.59 -6.62 5.29
CA SER A 131 -6.86 -6.47 6.00
C SER A 131 -7.24 -7.75 6.73
N LEU A 132 -7.73 -7.62 7.96
CA LEU A 132 -8.37 -8.69 8.72
C LEU A 132 -9.88 -8.51 8.67
N LEU A 133 -10.60 -9.57 8.28
CA LEU A 133 -12.06 -9.64 8.31
C LEU A 133 -12.56 -9.61 9.76
N ARG A 134 -13.57 -8.77 10.00
CA ARG A 134 -14.24 -8.63 11.29
C ARG A 134 -15.54 -9.42 11.27
N LEU A 135 -15.47 -10.70 11.63
CA LEU A 135 -16.60 -11.62 11.61
C LEU A 135 -17.74 -11.16 12.52
N GLU A 136 -17.45 -10.42 13.59
CA GLU A 136 -18.45 -9.86 14.49
C GLU A 136 -19.38 -8.82 13.82
N LEU A 137 -18.98 -8.28 12.66
CA LEU A 137 -19.80 -7.38 11.85
C LEU A 137 -20.75 -8.11 10.89
N ILE A 138 -20.72 -9.44 10.83
CA ILE A 138 -21.72 -10.24 10.12
C ILE A 138 -22.98 -10.32 11.00
N GLU A 139 -24.07 -9.71 10.53
CA GLU A 139 -25.32 -9.59 11.30
C GLU A 139 -26.00 -10.94 11.53
N ASP A 140 -26.03 -11.81 10.50
CA ASP A 140 -26.59 -13.15 10.59
C ASP A 140 -25.67 -14.06 11.42
N ALA A 141 -26.17 -14.53 12.56
CA ALA A 141 -25.41 -15.34 13.50
C ALA A 141 -25.09 -16.76 12.97
N GLU A 142 -25.98 -17.35 12.17
CA GLU A 142 -25.74 -18.68 11.58
C GLU A 142 -24.69 -18.56 10.48
N LEU A 143 -24.80 -17.54 9.62
CA LEU A 143 -23.81 -17.27 8.57
C LEU A 143 -22.44 -16.94 9.16
N ARG A 144 -22.39 -16.16 10.25
CA ARG A 144 -21.15 -15.88 10.98
C ARG A 144 -20.51 -17.16 11.52
N ALA A 145 -21.28 -18.01 12.20
CA ALA A 145 -20.77 -19.27 12.73
C ALA A 145 -20.26 -20.20 11.60
N GLN A 146 -20.95 -20.20 10.47
CA GLN A 146 -20.52 -20.94 9.28
C GLN A 146 -19.18 -20.39 8.73
N ALA A 147 -19.03 -19.06 8.62
CA ALA A 147 -17.80 -18.43 8.18
C ALA A 147 -16.62 -18.73 9.12
N GLU A 148 -16.84 -18.66 10.44
CA GLU A 148 -15.86 -19.04 11.46
C GLU A 148 -15.39 -20.49 11.28
N GLN A 149 -16.31 -21.42 11.05
CA GLN A 149 -15.99 -22.82 10.80
C GLN A 149 -15.16 -23.01 9.54
N ILE A 150 -15.55 -22.38 8.42
CA ILE A 150 -14.81 -22.49 7.15
C ILE A 150 -13.37 -21.98 7.32
N LEU A 151 -13.21 -20.83 7.96
CA LEU A 151 -11.89 -20.23 8.21
C LEU A 151 -11.04 -21.06 9.17
N ALA A 152 -11.63 -21.68 10.18
CA ALA A 152 -10.90 -22.53 11.14
C ALA A 152 -10.35 -23.83 10.53
N HIS A 153 -10.93 -24.32 9.43
CA HIS A 153 -10.51 -25.58 8.79
C HIS A 153 -9.46 -25.38 7.69
N ARG A 154 -9.27 -24.17 7.17
CA ARG A 154 -8.30 -23.93 6.08
C ARG A 154 -6.89 -23.75 6.62
N ARG A 155 -5.90 -24.08 5.78
CA ARG A 155 -4.48 -23.82 6.03
C ARG A 155 -3.94 -23.04 4.84
N ILE A 156 -3.57 -21.77 5.06
CA ILE A 156 -3.15 -20.86 3.98
C ILE A 156 -1.63 -20.85 3.76
N PHE A 157 -0.86 -21.38 4.71
CA PHE A 157 0.60 -21.47 4.64
C PHE A 157 1.02 -22.92 4.40
N THR A 158 2.05 -23.12 3.58
CA THR A 158 2.68 -24.42 3.43
C THR A 158 3.51 -24.75 4.68
N ASP A 159 3.69 -26.04 4.96
CA ASP A 159 4.52 -26.49 6.08
C ASP A 159 5.97 -26.00 5.94
N ASP A 160 6.48 -25.95 4.71
CA ASP A 160 7.84 -25.49 4.41
C ASP A 160 7.99 -23.97 4.62
N ALA A 161 6.98 -23.15 4.26
CA ALA A 161 6.99 -21.71 4.58
C ALA A 161 7.09 -21.49 6.09
N LEU A 162 6.29 -22.22 6.88
CA LEU A 162 6.30 -22.10 8.34
C LEU A 162 7.65 -22.55 8.93
N ALA A 163 8.22 -23.66 8.45
CA ALA A 163 9.52 -24.15 8.89
C ALA A 163 10.65 -23.15 8.61
N LEU A 164 10.61 -22.47 7.46
CA LEU A 164 11.60 -21.45 7.08
C LEU A 164 11.45 -20.16 7.90
N VAL A 165 10.21 -19.76 8.25
CA VAL A 165 9.98 -18.67 9.20
C VAL A 165 10.57 -19.01 10.57
N GLU A 166 10.30 -20.20 11.09
CA GLU A 166 10.85 -20.66 12.38
C GLU A 166 12.39 -20.78 12.36
N GLN A 167 12.96 -21.22 11.23
CA GLN A 167 14.41 -21.24 11.03
C GLN A 167 14.99 -19.81 11.08
N ALA A 168 14.40 -18.87 10.34
CA ALA A 168 14.83 -17.48 10.33
C ALA A 168 14.77 -16.83 11.73
N GLU A 169 13.70 -17.08 12.48
CA GLU A 169 13.53 -16.60 13.85
C GLU A 169 14.57 -17.20 14.82
N ARG A 170 14.90 -18.50 14.66
CA ARG A 170 15.87 -19.20 15.52
C ARG A 170 17.32 -18.83 15.22
N GLU A 171 17.66 -18.70 13.94
CA GLU A 171 19.05 -18.56 13.46
C GLU A 171 19.42 -17.10 13.16
N GLY A 172 18.43 -16.20 13.10
CA GLY A 172 18.61 -14.77 12.85
C GLY A 172 18.64 -14.38 11.37
N GLY A 173 18.33 -15.32 10.46
CA GLY A 173 18.29 -15.07 9.02
C GLY A 173 18.20 -16.35 8.20
N LEU A 174 18.21 -16.21 6.88
CA LEU A 174 18.24 -17.32 5.92
C LEU A 174 19.46 -17.19 5.01
N HIS A 175 20.08 -18.32 4.68
CA HIS A 175 21.06 -18.38 3.60
C HIS A 175 20.36 -18.35 2.23
N ALA A 176 21.12 -18.10 1.15
CA ALA A 176 20.56 -17.88 -0.18
C ALA A 176 19.60 -18.98 -0.66
N ALA A 177 19.97 -20.25 -0.52
CA ALA A 177 19.12 -21.37 -0.95
C ALA A 177 17.79 -21.44 -0.16
N ASP A 178 17.84 -21.19 1.15
CA ASP A 178 16.65 -21.19 1.99
C ASP A 178 15.79 -19.95 1.76
N ALA A 179 16.40 -18.80 1.44
CA ALA A 179 15.68 -17.59 1.06
C ALA A 179 14.91 -17.78 -0.27
N GLU A 180 15.51 -18.42 -1.27
CA GLU A 180 14.83 -18.74 -2.53
C GLU A 180 13.66 -19.71 -2.32
N ARG A 181 13.86 -20.75 -1.50
CA ARG A 181 12.80 -21.68 -1.10
C ARG A 181 11.68 -20.95 -0.34
N PHE A 182 12.04 -20.09 0.62
CA PHE A 182 11.09 -19.30 1.39
C PHE A 182 10.22 -18.44 0.48
N VAL A 183 10.82 -17.77 -0.51
CA VAL A 183 10.06 -16.95 -1.48
C VAL A 183 9.10 -17.82 -2.30
N ALA A 184 9.53 -18.99 -2.77
CA ALA A 184 8.67 -19.89 -3.54
C ALA A 184 7.48 -20.40 -2.70
N GLU A 185 7.73 -20.85 -1.47
CA GLU A 185 6.71 -21.37 -0.56
C GLU A 185 5.75 -20.28 -0.07
N ALA A 186 6.26 -19.09 0.26
CA ALA A 186 5.44 -17.95 0.64
C ALA A 186 4.54 -17.48 -0.50
N LEU A 187 4.98 -17.60 -1.76
CA LEU A 187 4.20 -17.20 -2.92
C LEU A 187 2.93 -18.04 -3.10
N GLU A 188 2.95 -19.32 -2.70
CA GLU A 188 1.78 -20.20 -2.78
C GLU A 188 0.62 -19.73 -1.90
N THR A 189 0.90 -19.00 -0.79
CA THR A 189 -0.15 -18.39 0.04
C THR A 189 -1.00 -17.36 -0.71
N PHE A 190 -0.43 -16.70 -1.74
CA PHE A 190 -1.06 -15.56 -2.42
C PHE A 190 -1.54 -15.88 -3.84
N ARG A 191 -1.37 -17.13 -4.29
CA ARG A 191 -1.73 -17.58 -5.63
C ARG A 191 -3.25 -17.58 -5.84
N TRP A 192 -3.68 -17.29 -7.06
CA TRP A 192 -5.08 -17.50 -7.44
C TRP A 192 -5.46 -18.98 -7.43
N HIS A 193 -6.63 -19.30 -6.89
CA HIS A 193 -7.26 -20.60 -7.07
C HIS A 193 -8.72 -20.41 -7.50
N SER A 194 -9.07 -20.91 -8.68
CA SER A 194 -10.44 -20.84 -9.23
C SER A 194 -11.44 -21.74 -8.50
N ASP A 195 -10.96 -22.72 -7.74
CA ASP A 195 -11.82 -23.62 -6.98
C ASP A 195 -12.21 -23.00 -5.63
N ALA A 196 -13.50 -22.76 -5.44
CA ALA A 196 -14.05 -22.35 -4.15
C ALA A 196 -14.02 -23.51 -3.14
N THR A 197 -13.89 -23.18 -1.86
CA THR A 197 -13.88 -24.12 -0.74
C THR A 197 -15.28 -24.36 -0.15
N VAL A 198 -16.30 -23.68 -0.67
CA VAL A 198 -17.68 -23.69 -0.18
C VAL A 198 -18.66 -24.01 -1.32
N ALA A 199 -19.86 -24.46 -0.97
CA ALA A 199 -20.94 -24.65 -1.94
C ALA A 199 -21.45 -23.30 -2.49
N LEU A 200 -22.04 -23.32 -3.70
CA LEU A 200 -22.54 -22.12 -4.38
C LEU A 200 -23.53 -21.31 -3.53
N ASP A 201 -24.47 -21.98 -2.86
CA ASP A 201 -25.46 -21.32 -2.00
C ASP A 201 -24.80 -20.60 -0.81
N THR A 202 -23.76 -21.20 -0.22
CA THR A 202 -22.97 -20.55 0.85
C THR A 202 -22.20 -19.35 0.31
N TYR A 203 -21.58 -19.46 -0.88
CA TYR A 203 -20.92 -18.34 -1.53
C TYR A 203 -21.89 -17.18 -1.81
N HIS A 204 -23.11 -17.48 -2.28
CA HIS A 204 -24.16 -16.46 -2.46
C HIS A 204 -24.60 -15.84 -1.15
N ALA A 205 -24.80 -16.63 -0.09
CA ALA A 205 -25.17 -16.11 1.23
C ALA A 205 -24.10 -15.15 1.79
N LEU A 206 -22.82 -15.53 1.71
CA LEU A 206 -21.69 -14.68 2.09
C LEU A 206 -21.62 -13.41 1.23
N GLY A 207 -21.83 -13.54 -0.09
CA GLY A 207 -21.79 -12.42 -1.03
C GLY A 207 -22.93 -11.42 -0.83
N ASN A 208 -24.12 -11.91 -0.50
CA ASN A 208 -25.28 -11.11 -0.16
C ASN A 208 -25.09 -10.35 1.16
N ALA A 209 -24.40 -10.93 2.13
CA ALA A 209 -24.01 -10.22 3.34
C ALA A 209 -23.01 -9.11 3.02
N HIS A 210 -21.91 -9.46 2.32
CA HIS A 210 -20.99 -8.50 1.74
C HIS A 210 -20.04 -9.20 0.75
N ARG A 211 -19.80 -8.62 -0.43
CA ARG A 211 -18.90 -9.22 -1.45
C ARG A 211 -17.51 -9.58 -0.94
N LEU A 212 -16.96 -8.74 -0.05
CA LEU A 212 -15.68 -9.00 0.63
C LEU A 212 -15.70 -10.26 1.52
N ILE A 213 -16.82 -10.55 2.18
CA ILE A 213 -16.92 -11.76 3.03
C ILE A 213 -16.80 -13.00 2.15
N ALA A 214 -17.51 -13.04 1.01
CA ALA A 214 -17.38 -14.15 0.06
C ALA A 214 -15.95 -14.30 -0.46
N ASP A 215 -15.29 -13.20 -0.83
CA ASP A 215 -13.89 -13.14 -1.28
C ASP A 215 -12.90 -13.71 -0.25
N VAL A 216 -13.10 -13.42 1.04
CA VAL A 216 -12.20 -13.90 2.10
C VAL A 216 -12.48 -15.36 2.48
N VAL A 217 -13.76 -15.72 2.66
CA VAL A 217 -14.16 -17.00 3.29
C VAL A 217 -14.18 -18.15 2.28
N SER A 218 -14.49 -17.87 1.01
CA SER A 218 -14.82 -18.91 0.03
C SER A 218 -13.63 -19.51 -0.71
N PHE A 219 -12.41 -19.04 -0.44
CA PHE A 219 -11.21 -19.42 -1.19
C PHE A 219 -10.12 -20.00 -0.28
N ARG A 220 -9.19 -20.73 -0.91
CA ARG A 220 -8.12 -21.46 -0.22
C ARG A 220 -7.17 -20.58 0.58
N GLY A 221 -6.95 -19.35 0.13
CA GLY A 221 -5.98 -18.43 0.74
C GLY A 221 -6.19 -16.98 0.31
N PRO A 222 -5.41 -16.06 0.89
CA PRO A 222 -5.49 -14.63 0.65
C PRO A 222 -4.84 -14.25 -0.68
N HIS A 223 -5.50 -14.58 -1.79
CA HIS A 223 -5.01 -14.23 -3.12
C HIS A 223 -4.78 -12.72 -3.27
N ILE A 224 -3.82 -12.32 -4.13
CA ILE A 224 -3.55 -10.90 -4.39
C ILE A 224 -4.79 -10.22 -4.97
N ASN A 225 -5.33 -9.24 -4.24
CA ASN A 225 -6.48 -8.46 -4.71
C ASN A 225 -6.08 -7.57 -5.88
N HIS A 226 -4.98 -6.84 -5.70
CA HIS A 226 -4.33 -6.03 -6.70
C HIS A 226 -2.85 -5.89 -6.39
N LEU A 227 -2.07 -5.61 -7.44
CA LEU A 227 -0.67 -5.25 -7.34
C LEU A 227 -0.48 -3.94 -8.10
N THR A 228 -0.03 -2.91 -7.42
CA THR A 228 -0.08 -1.53 -7.89
C THR A 228 1.32 -1.02 -8.21
N PRO A 229 1.63 -0.64 -9.46
CA PRO A 229 2.89 0.02 -9.80
C PRO A 229 2.83 1.53 -9.52
N ARG A 230 4.00 2.14 -9.33
CA ARG A 230 4.14 3.59 -9.14
C ARG A 230 4.38 4.34 -10.45
N THR A 231 3.54 5.33 -10.74
CA THR A 231 3.74 6.32 -11.81
C THR A 231 4.17 7.68 -11.25
N LEU A 232 4.90 8.46 -12.04
CA LEU A 232 5.24 9.86 -11.76
C LEU A 232 4.14 10.83 -12.19
N ASP A 233 3.31 10.45 -13.17
CA ASP A 233 2.15 11.22 -13.61
C ASP A 233 0.93 10.30 -13.77
N ILE A 234 0.02 10.37 -12.80
CA ILE A 234 -1.21 9.57 -12.81
C ILE A 234 -2.27 10.10 -13.78
N ASP A 235 -2.24 11.39 -14.12
CA ASP A 235 -3.19 11.96 -15.08
C ASP A 235 -2.86 11.48 -16.50
N ALA A 236 -1.56 11.50 -16.84
CA ALA A 236 -1.06 10.90 -18.09
C ALA A 236 -1.35 9.40 -18.14
N ALA A 237 -1.16 8.69 -17.01
CA ALA A 237 -1.40 7.25 -16.95
C ALA A 237 -2.88 6.90 -17.11
N GLN A 238 -3.79 7.61 -16.43
CA GLN A 238 -5.23 7.42 -16.58
C GLN A 238 -5.67 7.66 -18.04
N THR A 239 -5.16 8.71 -18.68
CA THR A 239 -5.45 9.02 -20.10
C THR A 239 -5.00 7.86 -21.00
N ALA A 240 -3.75 7.43 -20.85
CA ALA A 240 -3.19 6.34 -21.66
C ALA A 240 -3.89 4.98 -21.40
N MET A 241 -4.34 4.72 -20.17
CA MET A 241 -5.12 3.54 -19.82
C MET A 241 -6.45 3.51 -20.59
N ILE A 242 -7.16 4.64 -20.62
CA ILE A 242 -8.43 4.77 -21.35
C ILE A 242 -8.21 4.58 -22.85
N GLU A 243 -7.17 5.19 -23.43
CA GLU A 243 -6.81 5.04 -24.85
C GLU A 243 -6.49 3.59 -25.23
N ARG A 244 -5.93 2.81 -24.29
CA ARG A 244 -5.66 1.37 -24.46
C ARG A 244 -6.85 0.46 -24.11
N GLY A 245 -8.02 1.02 -23.84
CA GLY A 245 -9.24 0.27 -23.56
C GLY A 245 -9.30 -0.33 -22.15
N MET A 246 -8.43 0.07 -21.22
CA MET A 246 -8.57 -0.27 -19.81
C MET A 246 -9.72 0.56 -19.23
N ALA A 247 -10.71 -0.10 -18.63
CA ALA A 247 -11.87 0.54 -18.02
C ALA A 247 -11.52 1.24 -16.69
N ALA A 248 -10.68 2.26 -16.76
CA ALA A 248 -10.25 3.08 -15.64
C ALA A 248 -11.43 3.89 -15.08
N LYS A 249 -11.50 4.00 -13.75
CA LYS A 249 -12.46 4.90 -13.11
C LYS A 249 -12.14 6.35 -13.47
N ALA A 250 -13.19 7.15 -13.65
CA ALA A 250 -13.05 8.57 -13.92
C ALA A 250 -12.47 9.36 -12.73
N VAL A 251 -12.74 8.91 -11.50
CA VAL A 251 -12.28 9.59 -10.28
C VAL A 251 -10.89 9.07 -9.89
N ILE A 252 -9.96 10.00 -9.68
CA ILE A 252 -8.67 9.77 -9.02
C ILE A 252 -8.84 10.15 -7.55
N GLU A 253 -8.47 9.25 -6.65
CA GLU A 253 -8.50 9.50 -5.21
C GLU A 253 -7.24 10.21 -4.74
N GLY A 254 -7.33 10.83 -3.56
CA GLY A 254 -6.25 11.61 -2.98
C GLY A 254 -6.42 13.12 -3.25
N PRO A 255 -5.36 13.92 -3.11
CA PRO A 255 -5.39 15.33 -3.47
C PRO A 255 -5.58 15.51 -4.99
N PRO A 256 -5.96 16.71 -5.44
CA PRO A 256 -5.95 17.02 -6.87
C PRO A 256 -4.52 17.10 -7.42
N ARG A 257 -4.37 17.40 -8.72
CA ARG A 257 -3.05 17.61 -9.33
C ARG A 257 -2.35 18.81 -8.67
N ARG A 258 -1.05 18.66 -8.41
CA ARG A 258 -0.20 19.60 -7.66
C ARG A 258 1.22 19.64 -8.22
N ALA A 259 1.89 20.77 -8.09
CA ALA A 259 3.31 20.91 -8.39
C ALA A 259 4.18 20.20 -7.34
N CYS A 260 3.74 20.22 -6.07
CA CYS A 260 4.32 19.45 -4.98
C CYS A 260 3.30 18.37 -4.55
N PRO A 261 3.32 17.17 -5.17
CA PRO A 261 2.41 16.08 -4.78
C PRO A 261 2.53 15.76 -3.29
N ILE A 262 1.41 15.48 -2.63
CA ILE A 262 1.33 15.12 -1.21
C ILE A 262 0.60 13.79 -1.05
N LEU A 263 0.95 13.01 -0.02
CA LEU A 263 0.41 11.67 0.21
C LEU A 263 0.54 10.81 -1.05
N LEU A 264 -0.58 10.32 -1.59
CA LEU A 264 -0.62 9.66 -2.88
C LEU A 264 -1.92 9.98 -3.62
N ARG A 265 -1.89 9.80 -4.94
CA ARG A 265 -3.07 9.76 -5.81
C ARG A 265 -3.21 8.36 -6.37
N GLN A 266 -4.42 7.86 -6.50
CA GLN A 266 -4.65 6.50 -7.00
C GLN A 266 -5.92 6.39 -7.85
N THR A 267 -5.93 5.45 -8.78
CA THR A 267 -7.16 5.06 -9.50
C THR A 267 -7.12 3.56 -9.81
N SER A 268 -8.30 2.99 -10.07
CA SER A 268 -8.47 1.56 -10.34
C SER A 268 -9.18 1.33 -11.67
N PHE A 269 -9.01 0.12 -12.20
CA PHE A 269 -9.70 -0.38 -13.38
C PHE A 269 -10.10 -1.83 -13.19
N LYS A 270 -11.15 -2.25 -13.89
CA LYS A 270 -11.55 -3.66 -13.91
C LYS A 270 -10.52 -4.43 -14.75
N ALA A 271 -9.79 -5.36 -14.14
CA ALA A 271 -8.72 -6.10 -14.82
C ALA A 271 -9.19 -7.46 -15.35
N LEU A 272 -9.91 -8.24 -14.56
CA LEU A 272 -10.36 -9.57 -14.99
C LEU A 272 -11.62 -10.02 -14.26
N GLU A 273 -12.52 -10.70 -14.97
CA GLU A 273 -13.54 -11.55 -14.36
C GLU A 273 -13.14 -13.00 -14.54
N GLU A 274 -13.09 -13.73 -13.42
CA GLU A 274 -12.60 -15.10 -13.43
C GLU A 274 -13.77 -16.07 -13.20
N PRO A 275 -13.78 -17.21 -13.91
CA PRO A 275 -14.70 -18.29 -13.60
C PRO A 275 -14.33 -18.89 -12.24
N VAL A 276 -15.34 -19.16 -11.42
CA VAL A 276 -15.18 -19.88 -10.15
C VAL A 276 -15.89 -21.22 -10.24
N HIS A 277 -15.19 -22.26 -9.80
CA HIS A 277 -15.67 -23.62 -9.77
C HIS A 277 -16.09 -23.99 -8.35
N PHE A 278 -17.33 -24.45 -8.21
CA PHE A 278 -17.88 -24.86 -6.92
C PHE A 278 -17.91 -26.39 -6.81
N PRO A 279 -17.77 -26.96 -5.60
CA PRO A 279 -17.84 -28.40 -5.39
C PRO A 279 -19.13 -29.04 -5.93
N LYS A 280 -18.99 -30.13 -6.70
CA LYS A 280 -20.09 -30.77 -7.46
C LYS A 280 -21.10 -31.54 -6.60
N ASP A 281 -20.73 -31.93 -5.38
CA ASP A 281 -21.57 -32.75 -4.50
C ASP A 281 -22.86 -32.05 -4.05
N HIS A 282 -23.00 -30.76 -4.40
CA HIS A 282 -24.19 -29.92 -4.15
C HIS A 282 -24.68 -29.18 -5.41
N GLY A 283 -24.45 -29.71 -6.61
CA GLY A 283 -25.00 -29.13 -7.86
C GLY A 283 -24.22 -27.96 -8.45
N GLY A 284 -22.90 -27.90 -8.23
CA GLY A 284 -22.05 -26.79 -8.69
C GLY A 284 -22.00 -26.62 -10.21
N ASP A 285 -22.68 -25.59 -10.72
CA ASP A 285 -22.42 -24.97 -12.02
C ASP A 285 -21.28 -23.94 -11.91
N ALA A 286 -20.72 -23.53 -13.04
CA ALA A 286 -19.73 -22.45 -13.10
C ALA A 286 -20.38 -21.11 -12.70
N GLY A 287 -19.79 -20.42 -11.72
CA GLY A 287 -20.13 -19.03 -11.39
C GLY A 287 -19.06 -18.06 -11.86
N THR A 288 -19.30 -16.77 -11.65
CA THR A 288 -18.29 -15.72 -11.90
C THR A 288 -17.93 -15.03 -10.60
N HIS A 289 -16.65 -14.71 -10.45
CA HIS A 289 -16.14 -13.88 -9.37
C HIS A 289 -15.41 -12.68 -9.96
N THR A 290 -15.93 -11.50 -9.68
CA THR A 290 -15.30 -10.24 -10.05
C THR A 290 -14.53 -9.74 -8.82
N ALA A 291 -13.25 -10.11 -8.70
CA ALA A 291 -12.41 -9.64 -7.59
C ALA A 291 -11.06 -9.05 -8.00
N ARG A 292 -10.60 -9.22 -9.24
CA ARG A 292 -9.31 -8.69 -9.67
C ARG A 292 -9.46 -7.34 -10.33
N PHE A 293 -9.07 -6.32 -9.57
CA PHE A 293 -8.91 -4.96 -10.05
C PHE A 293 -7.44 -4.68 -10.28
N GLY A 294 -7.14 -3.91 -11.33
CA GLY A 294 -5.85 -3.28 -11.44
C GLY A 294 -5.93 -1.91 -10.75
N GLU A 295 -4.83 -1.50 -10.15
CA GLU A 295 -4.69 -0.20 -9.51
C GLU A 295 -3.36 0.41 -9.92
N ILE A 296 -3.30 1.75 -9.93
CA ILE A 296 -2.10 2.54 -10.21
C ILE A 296 -2.03 3.70 -9.21
N GLU A 297 -0.82 4.04 -8.78
CA GLU A 297 -0.61 5.12 -7.81
C GLU A 297 0.52 6.08 -8.19
N GLN A 298 0.38 7.34 -7.77
CA GLN A 298 1.45 8.34 -7.76
C GLN A 298 1.70 8.78 -6.32
N ARG A 299 2.92 8.58 -5.83
CA ARG A 299 3.32 8.91 -4.45
C ARG A 299 4.06 10.24 -4.39
N GLY A 300 3.64 11.09 -3.46
CA GLY A 300 4.19 12.40 -3.16
C GLY A 300 4.82 12.50 -1.77
N LEU A 301 4.85 13.71 -1.22
CA LEU A 301 5.41 14.06 0.09
C LEU A 301 4.62 13.47 1.25
N ALA A 302 5.32 12.85 2.20
CA ALA A 302 4.79 12.46 3.50
C ALA A 302 4.45 13.70 4.34
N LEU A 303 3.22 13.76 4.84
CA LEU A 303 2.73 14.91 5.62
C LEU A 303 3.01 14.72 7.11
N THR A 304 3.27 15.83 7.81
CA THR A 304 3.26 15.88 9.28
C THR A 304 1.82 15.75 9.80
N PRO A 305 1.60 15.54 11.12
CA PRO A 305 0.26 15.61 11.69
C PRO A 305 -0.47 16.93 11.36
N LYS A 306 0.27 18.06 11.32
CA LYS A 306 -0.28 19.36 10.94
C LYS A 306 -0.69 19.38 9.46
N GLY A 307 0.18 18.93 8.55
CA GLY A 307 -0.14 18.85 7.13
C GLY A 307 -1.31 17.89 6.86
N ARG A 308 -1.38 16.78 7.59
CA ARG A 308 -2.45 15.81 7.46
C ARG A 308 -3.79 16.35 7.95
N ALA A 309 -3.81 17.09 9.06
CA ALA A 309 -5.01 17.77 9.53
C ALA A 309 -5.54 18.80 8.52
N LEU A 310 -4.64 19.57 7.88
CA LEU A 310 -5.02 20.49 6.80
C LEU A 310 -5.58 19.73 5.58
N TYR A 311 -4.93 18.63 5.18
CA TYR A 311 -5.43 17.77 4.10
C TYR A 311 -6.85 17.27 4.39
N ASP A 312 -7.09 16.73 5.59
CA ASP A 312 -8.40 16.19 5.97
C ASP A 312 -9.47 17.30 6.02
N GLN A 313 -9.12 18.49 6.51
CA GLN A 313 -10.03 19.65 6.51
C GLN A 313 -10.44 20.07 5.09
N LEU A 314 -9.48 20.18 4.16
CA LEU A 314 -9.77 20.60 2.79
C LEU A 314 -10.53 19.51 2.02
N LEU A 315 -10.24 18.24 2.28
CA LEU A 315 -11.00 17.12 1.72
C LEU A 315 -12.45 17.11 2.21
N ALA A 316 -12.68 17.38 3.50
CA ALA A 316 -14.03 17.51 4.05
C ALA A 316 -14.78 18.70 3.41
N GLN A 317 -14.14 19.87 3.31
CA GLN A 317 -14.71 21.04 2.64
C GLN A 317 -15.13 20.73 1.19
N ALA A 318 -14.27 20.03 0.44
CA ALA A 318 -14.58 19.63 -0.93
C ALA A 318 -15.80 18.70 -1.04
N ARG A 319 -16.09 17.91 -0.01
CA ARG A 319 -17.22 16.95 0.01
C ARG A 319 -18.53 17.56 0.50
N GLU A 320 -18.44 18.45 1.47
CA GLU A 320 -19.60 19.13 2.07
C GLU A 320 -20.20 20.19 1.16
N THR A 321 -19.37 20.78 0.28
CA THR A 321 -19.82 21.79 -0.70
C THR A 321 -20.92 21.20 -1.58
N GLU A 322 -22.13 21.77 -1.47
CA GLU A 322 -23.36 21.43 -2.21
C GLU A 322 -24.00 20.06 -1.90
N GLY A 323 -23.56 19.34 -0.86
CA GLY A 323 -24.19 18.09 -0.42
C GLY A 323 -24.10 16.92 -1.42
N ALA A 324 -23.33 17.08 -2.50
CA ALA A 324 -23.21 16.12 -3.61
C ALA A 324 -22.18 14.99 -3.35
N GLY A 325 -21.45 15.03 -2.22
CA GLY A 325 -20.40 14.07 -1.90
C GLY A 325 -19.29 14.02 -2.95
N SER A 326 -18.68 12.84 -3.13
CA SER A 326 -17.64 12.57 -4.14
C SER A 326 -18.18 12.09 -5.50
N THR A 327 -19.51 12.02 -5.66
CA THR A 327 -20.19 11.44 -6.83
C THR A 327 -20.66 12.46 -7.85
N GLY A 328 -20.65 13.75 -7.50
CA GLY A 328 -20.95 14.84 -8.45
C GLY A 328 -19.89 14.95 -9.55
N GLY A 329 -20.32 15.18 -10.80
CA GLY A 329 -19.40 15.37 -11.94
C GLY A 329 -18.48 16.58 -11.82
N ASP A 330 -18.76 17.47 -10.88
CA ASP A 330 -17.98 18.66 -10.53
C ASP A 330 -16.94 18.40 -9.41
N TYR A 331 -16.88 17.18 -8.84
CA TYR A 331 -16.07 16.88 -7.65
C TYR A 331 -14.59 17.23 -7.84
N GLY A 332 -14.03 16.97 -9.02
CA GLY A 332 -12.65 17.36 -9.33
C GLY A 332 -12.42 18.88 -9.26
N GLN A 333 -13.40 19.70 -9.69
CA GLN A 333 -13.31 21.16 -9.61
C GLN A 333 -13.45 21.65 -8.17
N ARG A 334 -14.40 21.10 -7.40
CA ARG A 334 -14.55 21.40 -5.96
C ARG A 334 -13.30 21.02 -5.17
N LEU A 335 -12.71 19.87 -5.48
CA LEU A 335 -11.48 19.39 -4.86
C LEU A 335 -10.30 20.33 -5.20
N GLN A 336 -10.13 20.71 -6.46
CA GLN A 336 -9.12 21.69 -6.87
C GLN A 336 -9.28 23.04 -6.15
N ALA A 337 -10.52 23.53 -6.06
CA ALA A 337 -10.82 24.80 -5.40
C ALA A 337 -10.52 24.77 -3.89
N ALA A 338 -10.92 23.70 -3.19
CA ALA A 338 -10.62 23.55 -1.76
C ALA A 338 -9.10 23.45 -1.50
N PHE A 339 -8.38 22.67 -2.31
CA PHE A 339 -6.93 22.46 -2.15
C PHE A 339 -6.07 23.65 -2.58
N ALA A 340 -6.66 24.73 -3.11
CA ALA A 340 -5.98 26.02 -3.21
C ALA A 340 -5.55 26.56 -1.83
N GLY A 341 -6.19 26.10 -0.75
CA GLY A 341 -5.78 26.38 0.64
C GLY A 341 -4.56 25.60 1.13
N PHE A 342 -3.98 24.71 0.32
CA PHE A 342 -2.78 23.94 0.67
C PHE A 342 -1.56 24.46 -0.12
N PRO A 343 -0.47 24.93 0.54
CA PRO A 343 0.71 25.47 -0.15
C PRO A 343 1.34 24.50 -1.16
N ASP A 344 1.61 24.94 -2.39
CA ASP A 344 2.07 24.08 -3.48
C ASP A 344 3.53 24.33 -3.90
N ASP A 345 4.34 24.79 -2.95
CA ASP A 345 5.78 24.97 -3.10
C ASP A 345 6.52 24.37 -1.90
N HIS A 346 7.66 23.71 -2.16
CA HIS A 346 8.42 22.99 -1.13
C HIS A 346 8.98 23.90 -0.02
N ALA A 347 9.23 25.18 -0.29
CA ALA A 347 9.78 26.11 0.71
C ALA A 347 8.73 26.48 1.77
N THR A 348 7.51 26.80 1.36
CA THR A 348 6.38 27.06 2.26
C THR A 348 5.98 25.78 3.00
N LEU A 349 5.91 24.64 2.30
CA LEU A 349 5.60 23.35 2.93
C LEU A 349 6.58 22.97 4.04
N ARG A 350 7.89 23.23 3.86
CA ARG A 350 8.89 23.05 4.92
C ARG A 350 8.73 24.05 6.05
N SER A 351 8.72 25.35 5.73
CA SER A 351 8.77 26.40 6.75
C SER A 351 7.53 26.41 7.64
N GLU A 352 6.38 25.99 7.11
CA GLU A 352 5.15 25.79 7.88
C GLU A 352 5.05 24.41 8.55
N GLY A 353 6.02 23.51 8.35
CA GLY A 353 6.05 22.18 8.94
C GLY A 353 4.90 21.29 8.48
N LEU A 354 4.53 21.35 7.20
CA LEU A 354 3.40 20.60 6.63
C LEU A 354 3.83 19.22 6.07
N GLY A 355 5.10 19.01 5.76
CA GLY A 355 5.61 17.70 5.34
C GLY A 355 7.03 17.43 5.80
N TYR A 356 7.45 16.18 5.64
CA TYR A 356 8.77 15.71 6.05
C TYR A 356 9.78 15.76 4.91
N TYR A 357 10.99 16.24 5.20
CA TYR A 357 12.05 16.44 4.21
C TYR A 357 13.34 15.74 4.62
N ARG A 358 14.07 15.26 3.62
CA ARG A 358 15.40 14.70 3.76
C ARG A 358 16.43 15.76 3.38
N TYR A 359 17.36 15.98 4.29
CA TYR A 359 18.40 16.99 4.12
C TYR A 359 19.73 16.34 3.73
N GLN A 360 20.41 16.90 2.74
CA GLN A 360 21.72 16.43 2.30
C GLN A 360 22.63 17.61 1.97
N LEU A 361 23.93 17.48 2.23
CA LEU A 361 24.89 18.50 1.81
C LEU A 361 25.08 18.45 0.29
N THR A 362 25.17 19.63 -0.34
CA THR A 362 25.65 19.74 -1.72
C THR A 362 27.17 19.52 -1.76
N GLU A 363 27.75 19.48 -2.95
CA GLU A 363 29.21 19.49 -3.10
C GLU A 363 29.84 20.73 -2.45
N ALA A 364 29.20 21.90 -2.61
CA ALA A 364 29.62 23.15 -1.96
C ALA A 364 29.54 23.05 -0.42
N GLY A 365 28.47 22.45 0.11
CA GLY A 365 28.34 22.20 1.56
C GLY A 365 29.42 21.27 2.09
N ARG A 366 29.75 20.20 1.37
CA ARG A 366 30.84 19.28 1.74
C ARG A 366 32.21 19.97 1.72
N ALA A 367 32.46 20.86 0.77
CA ALA A 367 33.69 21.65 0.70
C ALA A 367 33.78 22.71 1.83
N ALA A 368 32.64 23.17 2.36
CA ALA A 368 32.55 24.21 3.37
C ALA A 368 32.12 23.68 4.77
N ARG A 369 32.51 22.45 5.14
CA ARG A 369 32.04 21.80 6.40
C ARG A 369 32.17 22.65 7.66
N GLN A 370 33.20 23.50 7.76
CA GLN A 370 33.37 24.41 8.90
C GLN A 370 32.22 25.44 9.01
N ARG A 371 31.68 25.94 7.89
CA ARG A 371 30.48 26.81 7.87
C ARG A 371 29.19 26.03 8.16
N VAL A 372 29.14 24.76 7.77
CA VAL A 372 27.93 23.93 7.90
C VAL A 372 27.55 23.69 9.36
N ALA A 373 28.53 23.41 10.22
CA ALA A 373 28.29 23.00 11.61
C ALA A 373 27.56 24.06 12.45
N GLU A 374 27.63 25.34 12.07
CA GLU A 374 27.13 26.47 12.85
C GLU A 374 25.81 27.06 12.33
N LEU A 375 25.33 26.63 11.15
CA LEU A 375 24.19 27.25 10.48
C LEU A 375 22.92 26.37 10.54
N PRO A 376 21.72 26.97 10.70
CA PRO A 376 20.45 26.26 10.56
C PRO A 376 20.25 25.70 9.13
N ALA A 377 19.51 24.60 9.02
CA ALA A 377 19.27 23.92 7.74
C ALA A 377 18.69 24.84 6.65
N GLU A 378 17.73 25.71 6.99
CA GLU A 378 17.16 26.65 6.00
C GLU A 378 18.17 27.69 5.49
N VAL A 379 19.13 28.10 6.32
CA VAL A 379 20.22 28.98 5.87
C VAL A 379 21.17 28.22 4.94
N LEU A 380 21.48 26.96 5.26
CA LEU A 380 22.29 26.11 4.39
C LEU A 380 21.63 25.89 3.02
N ILE A 381 20.31 25.74 2.99
CA ILE A 381 19.55 25.60 1.74
C ILE A 381 19.59 26.91 0.94
N ALA A 382 19.33 28.05 1.60
CA ALA A 382 19.36 29.36 0.96
C ALA A 382 20.76 29.70 0.38
N ASP A 383 21.83 29.28 1.06
CA ASP A 383 23.22 29.45 0.62
C ASP A 383 23.66 28.41 -0.45
N GLY A 384 22.79 27.46 -0.82
CA GLY A 384 23.11 26.37 -1.76
C GLY A 384 24.09 25.32 -1.21
N LEU A 385 24.26 25.28 0.11
CA LEU A 385 25.14 24.33 0.82
C LEU A 385 24.43 23.02 1.17
N ALA A 386 23.10 23.02 1.21
CA ALA A 386 22.30 21.82 1.42
C ALA A 386 21.09 21.78 0.48
N THR A 387 20.56 20.59 0.24
CA THR A 387 19.25 20.36 -0.38
C THR A 387 18.27 19.84 0.67
N ALA A 388 16.99 20.04 0.42
CA ALA A 388 15.91 19.42 1.17
C ALA A 388 14.91 18.81 0.20
N ASP A 389 15.01 17.50 0.01
CA ASP A 389 14.16 16.75 -0.90
C ASP A 389 12.98 16.13 -0.13
N PRO A 390 11.77 16.08 -0.70
CA PRO A 390 10.59 15.53 -0.04
C PRO A 390 10.77 14.05 0.33
N ILE A 391 10.45 13.68 1.57
CA ILE A 391 10.35 12.27 1.95
C ILE A 391 9.08 11.69 1.33
N ILE A 392 9.24 10.64 0.53
CA ILE A 392 8.13 9.97 -0.18
C ILE A 392 7.19 9.33 0.86
N TYR A 393 5.89 9.48 0.64
CA TYR A 393 4.87 8.80 1.43
C TYR A 393 4.82 7.30 1.09
N GLU A 394 5.11 6.47 2.08
CA GLU A 394 5.18 5.01 2.01
C GLU A 394 3.90 4.30 2.43
N ASP A 395 2.96 5.03 3.01
CA ASP A 395 1.73 4.46 3.56
C ASP A 395 0.57 4.64 2.58
N PHE A 396 -0.65 4.43 3.06
CA PHE A 396 -1.88 4.46 2.26
C PHE A 396 -2.78 5.61 2.66
N LEU A 397 -3.62 6.06 1.72
CA LEU A 397 -4.62 7.09 1.99
C LEU A 397 -5.47 6.72 3.22
N PRO A 398 -5.87 7.71 4.02
CA PRO A 398 -6.80 7.47 5.11
C PRO A 398 -8.14 6.97 4.60
N VAL A 399 -8.90 6.31 5.48
CA VAL A 399 -10.25 5.82 5.17
C VAL A 399 -11.17 6.94 4.72
N SER A 400 -10.96 8.17 5.22
CA SER A 400 -11.65 9.36 4.72
C SER A 400 -11.49 9.49 3.20
N ALA A 401 -10.32 9.26 2.61
CA ALA A 401 -10.07 9.40 1.17
C ALA A 401 -10.34 8.15 0.33
N ALA A 402 -10.73 7.03 0.95
CA ALA A 402 -10.65 5.69 0.34
C ALA A 402 -11.97 5.19 -0.30
N GLY A 403 -12.53 5.95 -1.25
CA GLY A 403 -13.75 5.59 -1.99
C GLY A 403 -13.62 4.36 -2.90
N ILE A 404 -12.39 3.93 -3.22
CA ILE A 404 -12.10 2.78 -4.08
C ILE A 404 -12.54 1.50 -3.38
N PHE A 405 -12.40 1.41 -2.05
CA PHE A 405 -12.87 0.24 -1.30
C PHE A 405 -14.38 0.06 -1.43
N GLN A 406 -15.17 1.13 -1.30
CA GLN A 406 -16.63 1.04 -1.47
C GLN A 406 -17.03 0.79 -2.92
N SER A 407 -16.42 1.49 -3.87
CA SER A 407 -16.79 1.42 -5.28
C SER A 407 -16.36 0.11 -5.95
N ASN A 408 -15.28 -0.55 -5.49
CA ASN A 408 -14.93 -1.91 -5.93
C ASN A 408 -15.90 -2.97 -5.36
N LEU A 409 -16.55 -2.67 -4.22
CA LEU A 409 -17.36 -3.64 -3.47
C LEU A 409 -18.88 -3.43 -3.60
N GLY A 410 -19.34 -2.38 -4.31
CA GLY A 410 -20.74 -2.24 -4.72
C GLY A 410 -21.61 -1.27 -3.89
N GLY A 411 -21.01 -0.40 -3.05
CA GLY A 411 -21.68 0.75 -2.42
C GLY A 411 -22.79 0.42 -1.39
N GLY A 412 -22.49 0.57 -0.10
CA GLY A 412 -23.45 0.50 1.00
C GLY A 412 -23.26 1.64 2.01
N GLU A 413 -24.31 1.99 2.76
CA GLU A 413 -24.38 3.14 3.66
C GLU A 413 -23.38 3.12 4.84
N GLN A 414 -23.00 4.31 5.29
CA GLN A 414 -22.08 4.55 6.40
C GLN A 414 -22.71 4.22 7.75
N ARG A 415 -22.04 3.40 8.56
CA ARG A 415 -22.31 3.26 10.01
C ARG A 415 -21.05 3.64 10.78
N ALA A 416 -21.13 4.64 11.66
CA ALA A 416 -20.01 5.06 12.48
C ALA A 416 -19.83 4.13 13.68
N TYR A 417 -18.68 3.43 13.76
CA TYR A 417 -18.24 2.67 14.93
C TYR A 417 -17.13 3.44 15.68
N ALA A 418 -17.00 3.20 16.99
CA ALA A 418 -15.99 3.85 17.84
C ALA A 418 -14.57 3.30 17.56
N ALA A 419 -13.65 4.19 17.15
CA ALA A 419 -12.35 3.81 16.57
C ALA A 419 -11.29 3.22 17.55
N HIS A 420 -11.30 3.61 18.84
CA HIS A 420 -10.22 3.23 19.77
C HIS A 420 -10.25 1.75 20.20
N ALA A 421 -11.43 1.18 20.48
CA ALA A 421 -11.55 -0.23 20.87
C ALA A 421 -11.15 -1.19 19.74
N ASN A 422 -11.23 -0.74 18.48
CA ASN A 422 -10.93 -1.56 17.31
C ASN A 422 -9.42 -1.73 17.07
N ARG A 423 -8.59 -0.75 17.47
CA ARG A 423 -7.12 -0.84 17.34
C ARG A 423 -6.52 -1.86 18.31
N ASP A 424 -6.93 -1.84 19.58
CA ASP A 424 -6.41 -2.78 20.58
C ASP A 424 -6.75 -4.24 20.22
N ALA A 425 -7.96 -4.47 19.70
CA ALA A 425 -8.37 -5.77 19.18
C ALA A 425 -7.51 -6.20 17.98
N PHE A 426 -7.20 -5.29 17.06
CA PHE A 426 -6.33 -5.55 15.92
C PHE A 426 -4.89 -5.88 16.35
N GLU A 427 -4.30 -5.08 17.24
CA GLU A 427 -2.92 -5.30 17.74
C GLU A 427 -2.83 -6.62 18.54
N THR A 428 -3.91 -7.00 19.23
CA THR A 428 -4.02 -8.31 19.90
C THR A 428 -4.04 -9.45 18.87
N ALA A 429 -4.85 -9.33 17.81
CA ALA A 429 -4.92 -10.32 16.73
C ALA A 429 -3.59 -10.43 15.95
N LEU A 430 -2.93 -9.29 15.72
CA LEU A 430 -1.61 -9.20 15.08
C LEU A 430 -0.49 -9.79 15.94
N GLY A 431 -0.65 -9.78 17.26
CA GLY A 431 0.38 -10.18 18.23
C GLY A 431 1.50 -9.15 18.41
N ALA A 432 1.30 -7.91 17.96
CA ALA A 432 2.25 -6.80 18.09
C ALA A 432 1.53 -5.46 17.92
N ARG A 433 2.16 -4.38 18.41
CA ARG A 433 1.69 -3.02 18.12
C ARG A 433 2.05 -2.63 16.69
N VAL A 434 1.21 -1.83 16.06
CA VAL A 434 1.58 -1.20 14.78
C VAL A 434 2.49 0.00 15.04
N HIS A 435 3.47 0.22 14.17
CA HIS A 435 4.31 1.42 14.21
C HIS A 435 3.49 2.66 13.85
N ASP A 436 3.82 3.78 14.50
CA ASP A 436 3.31 5.12 14.14
C ASP A 436 4.10 5.64 12.93
N GLU A 437 3.41 5.83 11.80
CA GLU A 437 4.01 6.32 10.57
C GLU A 437 4.61 7.72 10.73
N PHE A 438 3.99 8.61 11.51
CA PHE A 438 4.50 9.98 11.70
C PHE A 438 5.82 9.97 12.44
N ALA A 439 5.94 9.12 13.46
CA ALA A 439 7.20 8.95 14.20
C ALA A 439 8.32 8.41 13.30
N LEU A 440 7.99 7.48 12.38
CA LEU A 440 8.97 6.97 11.41
C LEU A 440 9.45 8.07 10.44
N TYR A 441 8.53 8.86 9.87
CA TYR A 441 8.93 9.96 8.98
C TYR A 441 9.69 11.07 9.71
N GLU A 442 9.31 11.37 10.95
CA GLU A 442 10.04 12.31 11.79
C GLU A 442 11.46 11.81 12.04
N GLN A 443 11.64 10.53 12.38
CA GLN A 443 12.96 9.94 12.57
C GLN A 443 13.82 10.04 11.29
N LEU A 444 13.26 9.70 10.11
CA LEU A 444 13.96 9.82 8.83
C LEU A 444 14.43 11.27 8.56
N GLN A 445 13.60 12.25 8.88
CA GLN A 445 13.96 13.66 8.77
C GLN A 445 15.07 14.02 9.76
N GLN A 446 14.94 13.65 11.04
CA GLN A 446 15.93 13.96 12.06
C GLN A 446 17.28 13.32 11.79
N ASP A 447 17.31 12.07 11.35
CA ASP A 447 18.55 11.38 10.97
C ASP A 447 19.27 12.12 9.85
N SER A 448 18.53 12.62 8.85
CA SER A 448 19.12 13.41 7.76
C SER A 448 19.64 14.78 8.22
N LEU A 449 18.96 15.42 9.18
CA LEU A 449 19.41 16.68 9.79
C LEU A 449 20.67 16.49 10.64
N VAL A 450 20.75 15.38 11.38
CA VAL A 450 21.95 15.01 12.15
C VAL A 450 23.11 14.74 11.20
N ALA A 451 22.87 14.01 10.10
CA ALA A 451 23.89 13.69 9.10
C ALA A 451 24.47 14.94 8.39
N LEU A 452 23.75 16.07 8.34
CA LEU A 452 24.31 17.34 7.86
C LEU A 452 25.47 17.83 8.74
N ARG A 453 25.47 17.49 10.04
CA ARG A 453 26.39 18.07 11.03
C ARG A 453 27.68 17.28 11.23
N GLY A 454 27.78 16.06 10.71
CA GLY A 454 28.95 15.18 10.83
C GLY A 454 28.67 14.00 11.73
#